data_AF-A0A954YXJ0-F1
#
_entry.id   AF-A0A954YXJ0-F1
#
_cell.length_a   1.000
_cell.length_b   1.000
_cell.length_c   1.000
_cell.angle_alpha   90.00
_cell.angle_beta   90.00
_cell.angle_gamma   90.00
#
_symmetry.space_group_name_H-M   'P 1'
#
loop_
_entity.id
_entity.type
_entity.pdbx_description
1 polymer ?
#
loop_
_entity_poly.entity_id
_entity_poly.type
_entity_poly.pdbx_seq_one_letter_code
_entity_poly.pdbx_strand_id
1 'polypeptide(L)'
;MDKHDVIRIVSNLSSELASSMLIHLKDVATFVSDADVSMAADIEQMASEEQDCLHRLADLLESLDALPGPPRVQAAIAAMPYNEIHVLIPRLIKDKTHLVECCKQAAGMVTDYPAATECLAAVAQRHSQHLEKLNSMRAAKAS
;
A
#
# COMPACT_ATOMS: atom_id res chain seq x y z
N MET A 1 21.11 5.48 14.87
CA MET A 1 19.93 4.74 15.41
C MET A 1 20.30 3.27 15.60
N ASP A 2 19.69 2.54 16.55
CA ASP A 2 20.03 1.12 16.77
C ASP A 2 19.16 0.16 15.93
N LYS A 3 19.51 -1.14 15.93
CA LYS A 3 18.83 -2.18 15.14
C LYS A 3 17.38 -2.38 15.61
N HIS A 4 17.11 -2.23 16.92
CA HIS A 4 15.77 -2.42 17.48
C HIS A 4 14.81 -1.32 17.01
N ASP A 5 15.30 -0.08 16.90
CA ASP A 5 14.54 1.02 16.34
C ASP A 5 14.19 0.80 14.86
N VAL A 6 15.13 0.30 14.04
CA VAL A 6 14.87 -0.05 12.64
C VAL A 6 13.78 -1.10 12.54
N ILE A 7 13.91 -2.20 13.30
CA ILE A 7 12.92 -3.29 13.32
C ILE A 7 11.55 -2.74 13.69
N ARG A 8 11.46 -1.88 14.71
CA ARG A 8 10.21 -1.27 15.14
C ARG A 8 9.59 -0.39 14.04
N ILE A 9 10.40 0.40 13.34
CA ILE A 9 9.94 1.26 12.24
C ILE A 9 9.42 0.42 11.08
N VAL A 10 10.20 -0.58 10.63
CA VAL A 10 9.83 -1.46 9.51
C VAL A 10 8.61 -2.30 9.86
N SER A 11 8.53 -2.83 11.08
CA SER A 11 7.39 -3.63 11.54
C SER A 11 6.11 -2.78 11.62
N ASN A 12 6.19 -1.55 12.16
CA ASN A 12 5.05 -0.64 12.18
C ASN A 12 4.56 -0.30 10.76
N LEU A 13 5.49 -0.06 9.82
CA LEU A 13 5.13 0.22 8.44
C LEU A 13 4.52 -1.02 7.76
N SER A 14 5.07 -2.21 7.99
CA SER A 14 4.52 -3.47 7.49
C SER A 14 3.08 -3.67 7.99
N SER A 15 2.81 -3.41 9.27
CA SER A 15 1.46 -3.48 9.83
C SER A 15 0.52 -2.46 9.21
N GLU A 16 1.00 -1.25 8.89
CA GLU A 16 0.19 -0.21 8.24
C GLU A 16 -0.12 -0.55 6.78
N LEU A 17 0.85 -1.04 6.02
CA LEU A 17 0.64 -1.50 4.65
C LEU A 17 -0.31 -2.69 4.61
N ALA A 18 -0.18 -3.64 5.54
CA ALA A 18 -1.06 -4.80 5.63
C ALA A 18 -2.52 -4.44 5.93
N SER A 19 -2.76 -3.21 6.38
CA SER A 19 -4.09 -2.66 6.60
C SER A 19 -4.59 -1.81 5.42
N SER A 20 -3.83 -1.69 4.33
CA SER A 20 -4.26 -0.91 3.18
C SER A 20 -5.53 -1.45 2.56
N MET A 21 -6.39 -0.54 2.13
CA MET A 21 -7.61 -0.86 1.39
C MET A 21 -7.37 -1.69 0.13
N LEU A 22 -6.27 -1.46 -0.60
CA LEU A 22 -6.01 -2.14 -1.89
C LEU A 22 -5.85 -3.66 -1.71
N ILE A 23 -5.23 -4.12 -0.61
CA ILE A 23 -5.01 -5.54 -0.33
C ILE A 23 -6.31 -6.35 -0.31
N HIS A 24 -7.44 -5.67 -0.04
CA HIS A 24 -8.77 -6.28 0.02
C HIS A 24 -9.54 -6.25 -1.30
N LEU A 25 -8.98 -5.69 -2.37
CA LEU A 25 -9.65 -5.49 -3.67
C LEU A 25 -9.19 -6.48 -4.76
N LYS A 26 -8.73 -7.67 -4.38
CA LYS A 26 -8.08 -8.63 -5.29
C LYS A 26 -8.97 -9.27 -6.36
N ASP A 27 -10.28 -9.16 -6.23
CA ASP A 27 -11.26 -9.72 -7.16
C ASP A 27 -12.35 -8.70 -7.51
N VAL A 28 -12.06 -7.40 -7.39
CA VAL A 28 -13.04 -6.32 -7.58
C VAL A 28 -13.62 -6.32 -9.00
N ALA A 29 -12.89 -6.81 -10.00
CA ALA A 29 -13.36 -6.90 -11.39
C ALA A 29 -14.58 -7.80 -11.54
N THR A 30 -14.77 -8.77 -10.65
CA THR A 30 -15.93 -9.69 -10.68
C THR A 30 -17.25 -9.02 -10.26
N PHE A 31 -17.18 -7.84 -9.64
CA PHE A 31 -18.33 -7.15 -9.04
C PHE A 31 -18.73 -5.86 -9.76
N VAL A 32 -18.03 -5.48 -10.83
CA VAL A 32 -18.28 -4.22 -11.54
C VAL A 32 -18.91 -4.42 -12.92
N SER A 33 -19.46 -3.34 -13.47
CA SER A 33 -19.97 -3.31 -14.84
C SER A 33 -18.84 -3.39 -15.88
N ASP A 34 -19.15 -3.88 -17.09
CA ASP A 34 -18.22 -3.94 -18.22
C ASP A 34 -17.50 -2.61 -18.50
N ALA A 35 -18.20 -1.48 -18.27
CA ALA A 35 -17.65 -0.14 -18.47
C ALA A 35 -16.49 0.20 -17.51
N ASP A 36 -16.41 -0.45 -16.35
CA ASP A 36 -15.39 -0.21 -15.33
C ASP A 36 -14.38 -1.38 -15.18
N VAL A 37 -14.50 -2.46 -15.98
CA VAL A 37 -13.63 -3.64 -15.90
C VAL A 37 -12.14 -3.30 -16.07
N SER A 38 -11.78 -2.40 -17.00
CA SER A 38 -10.38 -1.99 -17.19
C SER A 38 -9.82 -1.29 -15.94
N MET A 39 -10.64 -0.49 -15.27
CA MET A 39 -10.25 0.21 -14.04
C MET A 39 -10.13 -0.77 -12.87
N ALA A 40 -10.99 -1.79 -12.84
CA ALA A 40 -10.95 -2.86 -11.86
C ALA A 40 -9.68 -3.71 -12.00
N ALA A 41 -9.32 -4.12 -13.23
CA ALA A 41 -8.09 -4.86 -13.50
C ALA A 41 -6.84 -4.08 -13.05
N ASP A 42 -6.84 -2.76 -13.26
CA ASP A 42 -5.76 -1.92 -12.78
C ASP A 42 -5.67 -1.87 -11.24
N ILE A 43 -6.81 -1.89 -10.54
CA ILE A 43 -6.87 -1.94 -9.07
C ILE A 43 -6.37 -3.30 -8.56
N GLU A 44 -6.76 -4.40 -9.20
CA GLU A 44 -6.29 -5.75 -8.85
C GLU A 44 -4.78 -5.88 -9.05
N GLN A 45 -4.24 -5.33 -10.14
CA GLN A 45 -2.80 -5.28 -10.36
C GLN A 45 -2.10 -4.49 -9.24
N MET A 46 -2.62 -3.32 -8.85
CA MET A 46 -2.06 -2.57 -7.72
C MET A 46 -2.15 -3.36 -6.41
N ALA A 47 -3.26 -4.07 -6.17
CA ALA A 47 -3.44 -4.93 -5.00
C ALA A 47 -2.43 -6.09 -4.95
N SER A 48 -2.07 -6.67 -6.10
CA SER A 48 -1.00 -7.67 -6.18
C SER A 48 0.36 -7.07 -5.85
N GLU A 49 0.67 -5.89 -6.40
CA GLU A 49 1.95 -5.20 -6.14
C GLU A 49 2.11 -4.79 -4.67
N GLU A 50 1.01 -4.49 -3.97
CA GLU A 50 1.03 -4.24 -2.52
C GLU A 50 1.51 -5.45 -1.71
N GLN A 51 1.12 -6.64 -2.15
CA GLN A 51 1.58 -7.87 -1.51
C GLN A 51 3.07 -8.10 -1.73
N ASP A 52 3.58 -7.80 -2.92
CA ASP A 52 5.01 -7.85 -3.17
C ASP A 52 5.79 -6.87 -2.30
N CYS A 53 5.22 -5.67 -2.03
CA CYS A 53 5.78 -4.74 -1.07
C CYS A 53 5.79 -5.32 0.36
N LEU A 54 4.73 -5.99 0.80
CA LEU A 54 4.69 -6.66 2.10
C LEU A 54 5.72 -7.79 2.21
N HIS A 55 5.87 -8.60 1.18
CA HIS A 55 6.90 -9.64 1.15
C HIS A 55 8.30 -9.05 1.27
N ARG A 56 8.60 -7.96 0.55
CA ARG A 56 9.90 -7.26 0.69
C ARG A 56 10.16 -6.75 2.10
N LEU A 57 9.14 -6.21 2.77
CA LEU A 57 9.27 -5.78 4.17
C LEU A 57 9.45 -6.97 5.12
N ALA A 58 8.80 -8.09 4.86
CA ALA A 58 8.99 -9.32 5.63
C ALA A 58 10.43 -9.87 5.46
N ASP A 59 10.95 -9.93 4.23
CA ASP A 59 12.32 -10.34 3.94
C ASP A 59 13.34 -9.42 4.64
N LEU A 60 13.08 -8.11 4.64
CA LEU A 60 13.91 -7.15 5.37
C LEU A 60 13.88 -7.42 6.87
N LEU A 61 12.71 -7.66 7.46
CA LEU A 61 12.59 -8.00 8.89
C LEU A 61 13.30 -9.29 9.23
N GLU A 62 13.18 -10.32 8.39
CA GLU A 62 13.88 -11.59 8.57
C GLU A 62 15.41 -11.38 8.53
N SER A 63 15.92 -10.56 7.61
CA SER A 63 17.34 -10.20 7.57
C SER A 63 17.83 -9.42 8.80
N LEU A 64 16.89 -8.85 9.56
CA LEU A 64 17.12 -8.17 10.84
C LEU A 64 16.82 -9.08 12.05
N ASP A 65 16.66 -10.39 11.85
CA ASP A 65 16.28 -11.36 12.89
C ASP A 65 14.95 -11.03 13.59
N ALA A 66 13.98 -10.50 12.83
CA ALA A 66 12.66 -10.09 13.31
C ALA A 66 11.54 -10.67 12.43
N LEU A 67 10.31 -10.62 12.96
CA LEU A 67 9.10 -11.01 12.24
C LEU A 67 8.16 -9.79 12.08
N PRO A 68 7.34 -9.77 11.01
CA PRO A 68 6.30 -8.75 10.85
C PRO A 68 5.31 -8.78 12.01
N GLY A 69 4.92 -7.59 12.48
CA GLY A 69 3.86 -7.43 13.45
C GLY A 69 2.48 -7.77 12.87
N PRO A 70 1.46 -7.99 13.71
CA PRO A 70 0.11 -8.22 13.22
C PRO A 70 -0.40 -7.01 12.43
N PRO A 71 -1.26 -7.23 11.41
CA PRO A 71 -1.92 -6.14 10.70
C PRO A 71 -2.81 -5.34 11.66
N ARG A 72 -2.95 -4.03 11.42
CA ARG A 72 -3.90 -3.22 12.19
C ARG A 72 -5.33 -3.49 11.72
N VAL A 73 -6.26 -3.56 12.65
CA VAL A 73 -7.69 -3.69 12.32
C VAL A 73 -8.18 -2.33 11.82
N GLN A 74 -8.39 -2.19 10.51
CA GLN A 74 -9.04 -1.01 9.95
C GLN A 74 -10.55 -1.22 9.80
N ALA A 75 -11.33 -0.54 10.62
CA ALA A 75 -12.80 -0.55 10.55
C ALA A 75 -13.34 -0.06 9.18
N ALA A 76 -12.55 0.73 8.44
CA ALA A 76 -12.91 1.28 7.14
C ALA A 76 -13.10 0.21 6.04
N ILE A 77 -12.50 -0.97 6.20
CA ILE A 77 -12.57 -2.09 5.23
C ILE A 77 -13.97 -2.72 5.20
N ALA A 78 -14.68 -2.74 6.33
CA ALA A 78 -15.96 -3.43 6.47
C ALA A 78 -17.13 -2.79 5.67
N ALA A 79 -16.95 -1.58 5.15
CA ALA A 79 -17.99 -0.81 4.45
C ALA A 79 -17.55 -0.34 3.05
N MET A 80 -16.79 -1.16 2.33
CA MET A 80 -16.35 -0.83 0.96
C MET A 80 -17.43 -1.18 -0.08
N PRO A 81 -17.89 -0.21 -0.90
CA PRO A 81 -18.79 -0.49 -2.02
C PRO A 81 -18.02 -1.03 -3.23
N TYR A 82 -17.84 -2.35 -3.29
CA TYR A 82 -17.10 -3.04 -4.37
C TYR A 82 -17.72 -2.86 -5.77
N ASN A 83 -19.03 -2.64 -5.84
CA ASN A 83 -19.78 -2.43 -7.09
C ASN A 83 -19.64 -1.01 -7.65
N GLU A 84 -19.09 -0.06 -6.89
CA GLU A 84 -18.96 1.34 -7.27
C GLU A 84 -17.50 1.80 -7.13
N ILE A 85 -16.62 1.29 -8.00
CA ILE A 85 -15.19 1.62 -8.01
C ILE A 85 -14.93 3.13 -7.99
N HIS A 86 -15.74 3.91 -8.69
CA HIS A 86 -15.60 5.37 -8.72
C HIS A 86 -15.78 6.02 -7.34
N VAL A 87 -16.59 5.43 -6.45
CA VAL A 87 -16.75 5.86 -5.05
C VAL A 87 -15.56 5.41 -4.19
N LEU A 88 -14.89 4.31 -4.56
CA LEU A 88 -13.69 3.83 -3.88
C LEU A 88 -12.46 4.70 -4.19
N ILE A 89 -12.32 5.23 -5.42
CA ILE A 89 -11.13 5.97 -5.85
C ILE A 89 -10.72 7.09 -4.87
N PRO A 90 -11.61 8.01 -4.43
CA PRO A 90 -11.22 9.05 -3.48
C PRO A 90 -10.68 8.50 -2.15
N ARG A 91 -11.23 7.37 -1.68
CA ARG A 91 -10.76 6.69 -0.45
C ARG A 91 -9.40 6.06 -0.66
N LEU A 92 -9.20 5.38 -1.79
CA LEU A 92 -7.91 4.79 -2.18
C LEU A 92 -6.82 5.86 -2.33
N ILE A 93 -7.14 7.01 -2.92
CA ILE A 93 -6.20 8.14 -3.01
C ILE A 93 -5.78 8.61 -1.61
N LYS A 94 -6.75 8.77 -0.69
CA LYS A 94 -6.46 9.19 0.69
C LYS A 94 -5.57 8.16 1.41
N ASP A 95 -5.90 6.87 1.30
CA ASP A 95 -5.12 5.76 1.85
C ASP A 95 -3.69 5.73 1.30
N LYS A 96 -3.53 5.77 -0.04
CA LYS A 96 -2.21 5.78 -0.68
C LYS A 96 -1.38 7.02 -0.32
N THR A 97 -2.01 8.20 -0.24
CA THR A 97 -1.31 9.44 0.16
C THR A 97 -0.69 9.27 1.56
N HIS A 98 -1.46 8.73 2.50
CA HIS A 98 -0.96 8.45 3.85
C HIS A 98 0.21 7.45 3.83
N LEU A 99 0.07 6.34 3.10
CA LEU A 99 1.10 5.31 3.01
C LEU A 99 2.40 5.84 2.39
N VAL A 100 2.32 6.67 1.34
CA VAL A 100 3.49 7.32 0.74
C VAL A 100 4.22 8.19 1.78
N GLU A 101 3.49 8.98 2.57
CA GLU A 101 4.07 9.81 3.63
C GLU A 101 4.74 8.95 4.71
N CYS A 102 4.08 7.89 5.18
CA CYS A 102 4.64 6.96 6.16
C CYS A 102 5.91 6.28 5.66
N CYS A 103 5.94 5.83 4.39
CA CYS A 103 7.13 5.20 3.81
C CYS A 103 8.29 6.19 3.71
N LYS A 104 8.04 7.42 3.26
CA LYS A 104 9.06 8.48 3.17
C LYS A 104 9.63 8.86 4.53
N GLN A 105 8.77 8.99 5.53
CA GLN A 105 9.18 9.24 6.92
C GLN A 105 10.03 8.09 7.45
N ALA A 106 9.58 6.84 7.28
CA ALA A 106 10.32 5.66 7.70
C ALA A 106 11.71 5.59 7.04
N ALA A 107 11.80 5.81 5.71
CA ALA A 107 13.05 5.84 4.98
C ALA A 107 14.01 6.92 5.51
N GLY A 108 13.50 8.11 5.84
CA GLY A 108 14.30 9.20 6.42
C GLY A 108 14.76 8.94 7.87
N MET A 109 14.10 8.04 8.60
CA MET A 109 14.51 7.66 9.95
C MET A 109 15.59 6.57 9.95
N VAL A 110 15.65 5.73 8.90
CA VAL A 110 16.56 4.56 8.81
C VAL A 110 17.83 4.81 7.99
N THR A 111 18.24 6.06 7.77
CA THR A 111 19.34 6.43 6.87
C THR A 111 20.68 5.77 7.17
N ASP A 112 20.92 5.39 8.44
CA ASP A 112 22.12 4.67 8.88
C ASP A 112 22.13 3.19 8.44
N TYR A 113 21.03 2.67 7.89
CA TYR A 113 20.83 1.30 7.44
C TYR A 113 20.50 1.28 5.94
N PRO A 114 21.52 1.15 5.06
CA PRO A 114 21.33 1.27 3.61
C PRO A 114 20.29 0.30 3.04
N ALA A 115 20.31 -0.96 3.44
CA ALA A 115 19.36 -1.96 2.98
C ALA A 115 17.90 -1.61 3.36
N ALA A 116 17.69 -1.13 4.59
CA ALA A 116 16.37 -0.69 5.03
C ALA A 116 15.94 0.58 4.28
N THR A 117 16.85 1.53 4.10
CA THR A 117 16.58 2.77 3.35
C THR A 117 16.18 2.47 1.91
N GLU A 118 16.92 1.61 1.22
CA GLU A 118 16.66 1.21 -0.17
C GLU A 118 15.32 0.48 -0.30
N CYS A 119 15.06 -0.48 0.58
CA CYS A 119 13.79 -1.21 0.59
C CYS A 119 12.60 -0.26 0.80
N LEU A 120 12.69 0.63 1.79
CA LEU A 120 11.61 1.58 2.10
C LEU A 120 11.42 2.63 1.01
N ALA A 121 12.50 3.08 0.36
CA ALA A 121 12.42 3.98 -0.79
C ALA A 121 11.74 3.30 -1.99
N ALA A 122 12.06 2.02 -2.26
CA ALA A 122 11.42 1.25 -3.33
C ALA A 122 9.91 1.06 -3.07
N VAL A 123 9.53 0.78 -1.83
CA VAL A 123 8.12 0.68 -1.40
C VAL A 123 7.42 2.05 -1.55
N ALA A 124 8.04 3.14 -1.10
CA ALA A 124 7.50 4.49 -1.25
C ALA A 124 7.28 4.87 -2.73
N GLN A 125 8.23 4.52 -3.60
CA GLN A 125 8.14 4.76 -5.03
C GLN A 125 6.96 4.00 -5.65
N ARG A 126 6.76 2.73 -5.27
CA ARG A 126 5.64 1.92 -5.75
C ARG A 126 4.29 2.53 -5.38
N HIS A 127 4.08 2.91 -4.11
CA HIS A 127 2.84 3.56 -3.69
C HIS A 127 2.65 4.95 -4.34
N SER A 128 3.73 5.67 -4.64
CA SER A 128 3.65 6.94 -5.39
C SER A 128 3.12 6.72 -6.81
N GLN A 129 3.58 5.66 -7.49
CA GLN A 129 3.05 5.26 -8.81
C GLN A 129 1.58 4.85 -8.74
N HIS A 130 1.17 4.13 -7.70
CA HIS A 130 -0.25 3.81 -7.48
C HIS A 130 -1.10 5.07 -7.29
N LEU A 131 -0.62 6.02 -6.49
CA LEU A 131 -1.28 7.30 -6.27
C LEU A 131 -1.43 8.11 -7.57
N GLU A 132 -0.40 8.15 -8.41
CA GLU A 132 -0.46 8.78 -9.74
C GLU A 132 -1.52 8.11 -10.60
N LYS A 133 -1.52 6.77 -10.67
CA LYS A 133 -2.50 5.98 -11.44
C LYS A 133 -3.93 6.24 -10.98
N LEU A 134 -4.19 6.25 -9.67
CA LEU A 134 -5.50 6.55 -9.10
C LEU A 134 -5.96 7.99 -9.41
N ASN A 135 -5.05 8.96 -9.40
CA ASN A 135 -5.37 10.34 -9.79
C ASN A 135 -5.72 10.44 -11.29
N SER A 136 -5.03 9.71 -12.16
CA SER A 136 -5.36 9.62 -13.59
C SER A 136 -6.74 9.00 -13.80
N MET A 137 -7.08 7.92 -13.09
CA MET A 137 -8.41 7.31 -13.14
C MET A 137 -9.51 8.29 -12.73
N ARG A 138 -9.28 9.06 -11.65
CA ARG A 138 -10.21 10.09 -11.19
C ARG A 138 -10.44 11.16 -12.27
N ALA A 139 -9.37 11.62 -12.93
CA ALA A 139 -9.46 12.63 -13.98
C ALA A 139 -10.22 12.11 -15.22
N ALA A 140 -9.98 10.85 -15.60
CA ALA A 140 -10.64 10.21 -16.74
C ALA A 140 -12.16 10.06 -16.56
N LYS A 141 -12.65 9.85 -15.33
CA LYS A 141 -14.10 9.74 -15.06
C LYS A 141 -14.81 11.09 -14.96
N ALA A 142 -14.06 12.18 -14.78
CA ALA A 142 -14.59 13.54 -14.72
C ALA A 142 -14.70 14.22 -16.10
N SER A 143 -14.14 13.58 -17.14
CA SER A 143 -14.14 14.03 -18.55
C SER A 143 -15.24 13.34 -19.33
#